data_AF-A0A7X8WWF8-F1
#
_entry.id   AF-A0A7X8WWF8-F1
#
_cell.length_a   1.000
_cell.length_b   1.000
_cell.length_c   1.000
_cell.angle_alpha   90.00
_cell.angle_beta   90.00
_cell.angle_gamma   90.00
#
_symmetry.space_group_name_H-M   'P 1'
#
loop_
_entity.id
_entity.type
_entity.pdbx_description
1 polymer ?
#
loop_
_entity_poly.entity_id
_entity_poly.type
_entity_poly.pdbx_seq_one_letter_code
_entity_poly.pdbx_strand_id
1 'polypeptide(L)'
;PEKGFESVESSLTHFNKYFFNHENAPKRTQKHVASPAKKSACKRLNMFLRWMVRKDKNGVDFGIWNQIPMSELICPLDLHVERAARKLGLITRKPVDWTTALELTENLKKLDKNDPVKYDFALFGLSIDEDITSFSQKLEE
;
A
#
# COMPACT_ATOMS: atom_id res chain seq x y z
N PRO A 1 24.03 -6.61 5.16
CA PRO A 1 23.14 -7.70 5.61
C PRO A 1 23.26 -8.90 4.66
N GLU A 2 23.70 -10.05 5.17
CA GLU A 2 23.85 -11.32 4.41
C GLU A 2 22.50 -12.00 4.09
N LYS A 3 21.38 -11.51 4.65
CA LYS A 3 20.03 -12.01 4.35
C LYS A 3 19.38 -11.15 3.27
N GLY A 4 18.87 -11.80 2.22
CA GLY A 4 18.09 -11.18 1.15
C GLY A 4 16.75 -10.61 1.62
N PHE A 5 15.91 -10.18 0.66
CA PHE A 5 14.58 -9.64 0.94
C PHE A 5 13.70 -10.66 1.69
N GLU A 6 13.09 -10.23 2.80
CA GLU A 6 12.15 -11.05 3.59
C GLU A 6 10.70 -10.60 3.35
N SER A 7 10.39 -9.33 3.60
CA SER A 7 9.07 -8.74 3.34
C SER A 7 9.14 -7.21 3.30
N VAL A 8 8.10 -6.57 2.75
CA VAL A 8 7.98 -5.11 2.82
C VAL A 8 7.81 -4.64 4.28
N GLU A 9 7.09 -5.39 5.11
CA GLU A 9 6.88 -5.03 6.52
C GLU A 9 8.19 -4.96 7.31
N SER A 10 9.01 -6.01 7.20
CA SER A 10 10.32 -6.09 7.85
C SER A 10 11.25 -4.99 7.32
N SER A 11 11.25 -4.76 6.01
CA SER A 11 12.06 -3.74 5.35
C SER A 11 11.70 -2.33 5.80
N LEU A 12 10.42 -1.96 5.84
CA LEU A 12 9.97 -0.65 6.31
C LEU A 12 10.22 -0.45 7.81
N THR A 13 10.05 -1.51 8.60
CA THR A 13 10.35 -1.48 10.03
C THR A 13 11.85 -1.28 10.28
N HIS A 14 12.69 -2.00 9.54
CA HIS A 14 14.14 -1.86 9.61
C HIS A 14 14.60 -0.48 9.12
N PHE A 15 14.07 0.00 7.99
CA PHE A 15 14.35 1.33 7.47
C PHE A 15 14.05 2.42 8.50
N ASN A 16 12.89 2.37 9.17
CA ASN A 16 12.55 3.34 10.21
C ASN A 16 13.58 3.34 11.35
N LYS A 17 13.96 2.15 11.84
CA LYS A 17 14.96 2.01 12.90
C LYS A 17 16.33 2.54 12.45
N TYR A 18 16.78 2.13 11.26
CA TYR A 18 18.05 2.54 10.68
C TYR A 18 18.12 4.06 10.48
N PHE A 19 17.08 4.66 9.88
CA PHE A 19 17.01 6.09 9.58
C PHE A 19 17.15 6.96 10.84
N PHE A 20 16.62 6.51 11.99
CA PHE A 20 16.72 7.23 13.27
C PHE A 20 17.83 6.72 14.19
N ASN A 21 18.69 5.81 13.73
CA ASN A 21 19.83 5.30 14.50
C ASN A 21 21.03 6.26 14.53
N HIS A 22 20.88 7.47 13.99
CA HIS A 22 21.92 8.49 13.99
C HIS A 22 21.87 9.30 15.29
N GLU A 23 23.02 9.58 15.92
CA GLU A 23 23.10 10.29 17.20
C GLU A 23 22.38 11.64 17.20
N ASN A 24 22.51 12.38 16.10
CA ASN A 24 21.88 13.68 15.90
C ASN A 24 20.42 13.63 15.40
N ALA A 25 19.80 12.46 15.29
CA ALA A 25 18.44 12.34 14.77
C ALA A 25 17.41 12.91 15.79
N PRO A 26 16.68 13.99 15.47
CA PRO A 26 15.79 14.60 16.46
C PRO A 26 14.56 13.72 16.73
N LYS A 27 14.31 13.37 18.00
CA LYS A 27 13.17 12.53 18.42
C LYS A 27 11.82 13.00 17.87
N ARG A 28 11.62 14.33 17.80
CA ARG A 28 10.37 14.94 17.30
C ARG A 28 10.05 14.56 15.85
N THR A 29 11.06 14.23 15.05
CA THR A 29 10.90 13.91 13.63
C THR A 29 10.49 12.46 13.38
N GLN A 30 10.61 11.58 14.38
CA GLN A 30 10.32 10.14 14.26
C GLN A 30 8.89 9.79 13.84
N LYS A 31 7.96 10.73 14.00
CA LYS A 31 6.56 10.59 13.58
C LYS A 31 6.35 10.84 12.08
N HIS A 32 7.32 11.44 11.38
CA HIS A 32 7.20 11.82 9.97
C HIS A 32 7.59 10.69 9.01
N VAL A 33 8.37 9.73 9.48
CA VAL A 33 8.63 8.49 8.73
C VAL A 33 7.72 7.41 9.32
N ALA A 34 6.75 6.96 8.52
CA ALA A 34 5.81 5.92 8.90
C ALA A 34 6.53 4.57 9.11
N SER A 35 5.92 3.70 9.91
CA SER A 35 6.43 2.35 10.16
C SER A 35 5.27 1.40 10.46
N PRO A 36 5.27 0.17 9.90
CA PRO A 36 4.30 -0.86 10.24
C PRO A 36 4.27 -1.17 11.73
N ALA A 37 5.43 -1.17 12.40
CA ALA A 37 5.55 -1.38 13.84
C ALA A 37 4.80 -0.34 14.69
N LYS A 38 4.49 0.84 14.12
CA LYS A 38 3.66 1.87 14.74
C LYS A 38 2.19 1.81 14.29
N LYS A 39 1.76 0.68 13.70
CA LYS A 39 0.43 0.43 13.12
C LYS A 39 0.03 1.41 12.01
N SER A 40 0.99 2.10 11.39
CA SER A 40 0.68 2.97 10.25
C SER A 40 0.44 2.16 8.99
N ALA A 41 -0.57 2.50 8.20
CA ALA A 41 -0.76 1.94 6.86
C ALA A 41 0.41 2.22 5.89
N CYS A 42 1.33 3.12 6.27
CA CYS A 42 2.54 3.44 5.50
C CYS A 42 2.27 3.89 4.05
N LYS A 43 1.08 4.44 3.76
CA LYS A 43 0.61 4.73 2.39
C LYS A 43 1.62 5.43 1.49
N ARG A 44 2.35 6.43 2.01
CA ARG A 44 3.35 7.18 1.24
C ARG A 44 4.57 6.34 0.88
N LEU A 45 5.03 5.50 1.81
CA LEU A 45 6.14 4.57 1.57
C LEU A 45 5.72 3.45 0.63
N ASN A 46 4.49 2.95 0.75
CA ASN A 46 3.93 1.97 -0.18
C ASN A 46 3.79 2.54 -1.61
N MET A 47 3.33 3.79 -1.77
CA MET A 47 3.31 4.48 -3.07
C MET A 47 4.71 4.61 -3.65
N PHE A 48 5.68 5.02 -2.82
CA PHE A 48 7.06 5.13 -3.26
C PHE A 48 7.63 3.77 -3.72
N LEU A 49 7.43 2.71 -2.93
CA LEU A 49 7.84 1.36 -3.32
C LEU A 49 7.17 0.91 -4.62
N ARG A 50 5.89 1.20 -4.82
CA ARG A 50 5.20 0.94 -6.09
C ARG A 50 5.94 1.58 -7.26
N TRP A 51 6.18 2.89 -7.21
CA TRP A 51 6.89 3.59 -8.29
C TRP A 51 8.29 3.03 -8.53
N MET A 52 9.04 2.69 -7.48
CA MET A 52 10.43 2.25 -7.63
C MET A 52 10.57 0.80 -8.10
N VAL A 53 9.65 -0.09 -7.69
CA VAL A 53 9.76 -1.55 -7.89
C VAL A 53 8.89 -2.05 -9.03
N ARG A 54 7.67 -1.53 -9.17
CA ARG A 54 6.71 -2.03 -10.14
C ARG A 54 7.14 -1.67 -11.55
N LYS A 55 7.13 -2.65 -12.45
CA LYS A 55 7.42 -2.49 -13.88
C LYS A 55 6.10 -2.52 -14.63
N ASP A 56 5.56 -1.35 -14.91
CA ASP A 56 4.33 -1.23 -15.69
C ASP A 56 4.62 -1.11 -17.20
N LYS A 57 3.56 -1.12 -18.01
CA LYS A 57 3.64 -0.93 -19.47
C LYS A 57 3.30 0.49 -19.92
N ASN A 58 2.92 1.36 -18.99
CA ASN A 58 2.32 2.67 -19.25
C ASN A 58 3.26 3.84 -18.91
N GLY A 59 4.44 3.55 -18.34
CA GLY A 59 5.45 4.54 -17.97
C GLY A 59 5.11 5.36 -16.71
N VAL A 60 4.20 4.88 -15.85
CA VAL A 60 3.82 5.59 -14.61
C VAL A 60 4.76 5.24 -13.47
N ASP A 61 5.09 3.96 -13.33
CA ASP A 61 6.06 3.46 -12.36
C ASP A 61 7.47 3.37 -12.99
N PHE A 62 8.52 3.79 -12.26
CA PHE A 62 9.90 3.76 -12.73
C PHE A 62 10.46 2.33 -12.89
N GLY A 63 10.13 1.42 -11.96
CA GLY A 63 10.52 0.01 -12.04
C GLY A 63 12.03 -0.28 -12.03
N ILE A 64 12.83 0.61 -11.44
CA ILE A 64 14.30 0.54 -11.43
C ILE A 64 14.88 -0.32 -10.29
N TRP A 65 14.08 -0.69 -9.29
CA TRP A 65 14.51 -1.53 -8.17
C TRP A 65 14.14 -3.00 -8.39
N ASN A 66 15.14 -3.87 -8.43
CA ASN A 66 14.98 -5.30 -8.75
C ASN A 66 15.11 -6.25 -7.55
N GLN A 67 15.37 -5.71 -6.35
CA GLN A 67 15.60 -6.53 -5.14
C GLN A 67 14.30 -6.90 -4.41
N ILE A 68 13.19 -6.23 -4.73
CA ILE A 68 11.88 -6.48 -4.13
C ILE A 68 10.99 -7.08 -5.22
N PRO A 69 10.32 -8.22 -5.00
CA PRO A 69 9.36 -8.76 -5.95
C PRO A 69 8.12 -7.87 -6.07
N MET A 70 7.57 -7.69 -7.26
CA MET A 70 6.31 -6.93 -7.45
C MET A 70 5.13 -7.55 -6.68
N SER A 71 5.11 -8.88 -6.56
CA SER A 71 4.10 -9.64 -5.81
C SER A 71 4.08 -9.34 -4.30
N GLU A 72 5.17 -8.77 -3.79
CA GLU A 72 5.36 -8.45 -2.37
C GLU A 72 5.01 -6.99 -2.06
N LEU A 73 4.70 -6.18 -3.07
CA LEU A 73 4.28 -4.81 -2.87
C LEU A 73 2.94 -4.75 -2.14
N ILE A 74 2.83 -3.80 -1.22
CA ILE A 74 1.62 -3.54 -0.45
C ILE A 74 0.85 -2.39 -1.10
N CYS A 75 -0.46 -2.57 -1.27
CA CYS A 75 -1.31 -1.57 -1.89
C CYS A 75 -1.30 -0.28 -1.05
N PRO A 76 -1.05 0.89 -1.66
CA PRO A 76 -1.07 2.15 -0.95
C PRO A 76 -2.50 2.54 -0.57
N LEU A 77 -2.83 2.38 0.71
CA LEU A 77 -4.16 2.65 1.23
C LEU A 77 -4.36 4.16 1.47
N ASP A 78 -4.74 4.91 0.44
CA ASP A 78 -5.22 6.29 0.57
C ASP A 78 -6.75 6.37 0.81
N LEU A 79 -7.29 7.57 1.01
CA LEU A 79 -8.71 7.77 1.33
C LEU A 79 -9.64 7.34 0.17
N HIS A 80 -9.20 7.54 -1.06
CA HIS A 80 -9.96 7.23 -2.28
C HIS A 80 -9.99 5.72 -2.51
N VAL A 81 -8.82 5.10 -2.46
CA VAL A 81 -8.63 3.65 -2.53
C VAL A 81 -9.37 2.95 -1.39
N GLU A 82 -9.28 3.47 -0.16
CA GLU A 82 -10.02 2.94 0.99
C GLU A 82 -11.54 2.95 0.75
N ARG A 83 -12.09 4.08 0.30
CA ARG A 83 -13.54 4.22 0.03
C ARG A 83 -14.01 3.23 -1.02
N ALA A 84 -13.31 3.15 -2.15
CA ALA A 84 -13.66 2.21 -3.21
C ALA A 84 -13.55 0.76 -2.73
N ALA A 85 -12.45 0.42 -2.04
CA ALA A 85 -12.21 -0.92 -1.52
C ALA A 85 -13.29 -1.35 -0.50
N ARG A 86 -13.77 -0.44 0.35
CA ARG A 86 -14.89 -0.73 1.28
C ARG A 86 -16.18 -1.02 0.54
N LYS A 87 -16.55 -0.18 -0.43
CA LYS A 87 -17.79 -0.36 -1.22
C LYS A 87 -17.77 -1.68 -1.99
N LEU A 88 -16.59 -2.10 -2.45
CA LEU A 88 -16.38 -3.37 -3.14
C LEU A 88 -16.22 -4.59 -2.20
N GLY A 89 -16.28 -4.39 -0.88
CA GLY A 89 -16.08 -5.47 0.10
C GLY A 89 -14.66 -6.02 0.19
N LEU A 90 -13.67 -5.32 -0.38
CA LEU A 90 -12.25 -5.71 -0.36
C LEU A 90 -11.57 -5.42 0.99
N ILE A 91 -12.13 -4.52 1.80
CA ILE A 91 -11.72 -4.31 3.20
C ILE A 91 -12.94 -4.14 4.09
N THR A 92 -12.91 -4.78 5.25
CA THR A 92 -14.03 -4.78 6.20
C THR A 92 -13.66 -4.12 7.52
N ARG A 93 -12.37 -4.08 7.86
CA ARG A 93 -11.87 -3.52 9.13
C ARG A 93 -12.10 -2.01 9.21
N LYS A 94 -12.64 -1.54 10.34
CA LYS A 94 -12.86 -0.10 10.58
C LYS A 94 -11.56 0.73 10.65
N PRO A 95 -10.48 0.31 11.34
CA PRO A 95 -9.24 1.08 11.37
C PRO A 95 -8.55 1.15 10.00
N VAL A 96 -7.85 2.25 9.74
CA VAL A 96 -7.00 2.42 8.54
C VAL A 96 -5.55 2.30 8.99
N ASP A 97 -5.09 1.06 9.17
CA ASP A 97 -3.78 0.70 9.70
C ASP A 97 -3.03 -0.26 8.76
N TRP A 98 -1.85 -0.70 9.18
CA TRP A 98 -1.04 -1.68 8.42
C TRP A 98 -1.83 -2.95 8.12
N THR A 99 -2.61 -3.45 9.08
CA THR A 99 -3.41 -4.67 8.91
C THR A 99 -4.47 -4.50 7.84
N THR A 100 -5.10 -3.33 7.74
CA THR A 100 -6.06 -3.04 6.66
C THR A 100 -5.38 -2.93 5.29
N ALA A 101 -4.15 -2.40 5.22
CA ALA A 101 -3.37 -2.40 3.98
C ALA A 101 -3.00 -3.83 3.53
N LEU A 102 -2.68 -4.72 4.48
CA LEU A 102 -2.49 -6.15 4.21
C LEU A 102 -3.80 -6.81 3.76
N GLU A 103 -4.93 -6.57 4.44
CA GLU A 103 -6.25 -7.11 4.05
C GLU A 103 -6.59 -6.76 2.60
N LEU A 104 -6.45 -5.48 2.23
CA LEU A 104 -6.66 -5.03 0.86
C LEU A 104 -5.73 -5.78 -0.11
N THR A 105 -4.43 -5.81 0.19
CA THR A 105 -3.43 -6.42 -0.69
C THR A 105 -3.69 -7.92 -0.88
N GLU A 106 -4.03 -8.65 0.17
CA GLU A 106 -4.36 -10.08 0.09
C GLU A 106 -5.63 -10.34 -0.73
N ASN A 107 -6.63 -9.48 -0.63
CA ASN A 107 -7.80 -9.58 -1.50
C ASN A 107 -7.47 -9.25 -2.97
N LEU A 108 -6.59 -8.29 -3.24
CA LEU A 108 -6.11 -7.99 -4.60
C LEU A 108 -5.24 -9.10 -5.19
N LYS A 109 -4.45 -9.81 -4.37
CA LYS A 109 -3.69 -11.00 -4.80
C LYS A 109 -4.58 -12.12 -5.34
N LYS A 110 -5.85 -12.19 -4.94
CA LYS A 110 -6.83 -13.14 -5.51
C LYS A 110 -7.15 -12.82 -6.97
N LEU A 111 -7.00 -11.57 -7.39
CA LEU A 111 -7.22 -11.12 -8.77
C LEU A 111 -5.95 -11.23 -9.61
N ASP A 112 -4.82 -10.80 -9.05
CA ASP A 112 -3.50 -11.01 -9.65
C ASP A 112 -2.43 -11.12 -8.55
N LYS A 113 -1.90 -12.34 -8.38
CA LYS A 113 -0.87 -12.63 -7.38
C LYS A 113 0.51 -12.06 -7.73
N ASN A 114 0.78 -11.77 -9.01
CA ASN A 114 2.10 -11.34 -9.47
C ASN A 114 2.26 -9.82 -9.41
N ASP A 115 1.16 -9.08 -9.52
CA ASP A 115 1.12 -7.62 -9.46
C ASP A 115 -0.17 -7.14 -8.77
N PRO A 116 -0.31 -7.35 -7.44
CA PRO A 116 -1.54 -7.00 -6.72
C PRO A 116 -1.75 -5.48 -6.60
N VAL A 117 -0.69 -4.68 -6.70
CA VAL A 117 -0.77 -3.22 -6.52
C VAL A 117 -1.16 -2.46 -7.79
N LYS A 118 -1.26 -3.13 -8.94
CA LYS A 118 -1.77 -2.52 -10.18
C LYS A 118 -3.18 -1.96 -10.05
N TYR A 119 -3.96 -2.52 -9.14
CA TYR A 119 -5.35 -2.13 -8.92
C TYR A 119 -5.49 -0.83 -8.14
N ASP A 120 -4.42 -0.27 -7.57
CA ASP A 120 -4.44 1.04 -6.92
C ASP A 120 -5.04 2.11 -7.84
N PHE A 121 -4.54 2.20 -9.07
CA PHE A 121 -5.00 3.20 -10.04
C PHE A 121 -6.50 3.02 -10.36
N ALA A 122 -6.95 1.77 -10.51
CA ALA A 122 -8.35 1.47 -10.77
C ALA A 122 -9.24 1.83 -9.57
N LEU A 123 -8.84 1.44 -8.35
CA LEU A 123 -9.58 1.77 -7.12
C LEU A 123 -9.65 3.29 -6.89
N PHE A 124 -8.59 4.01 -7.20
CA PHE A 124 -8.57 5.47 -7.15
C PHE A 124 -9.56 6.06 -8.16
N GLY A 125 -9.50 5.66 -9.43
CA GLY A 125 -10.42 6.14 -10.47
C GLY A 125 -11.89 5.87 -10.14
N LEU A 126 -12.18 4.63 -9.71
CA LEU A 126 -13.49 4.21 -9.23
C LEU A 126 -14.03 5.09 -8.10
N SER A 127 -13.18 5.55 -7.18
CA SER A 127 -13.61 6.40 -6.07
C SER A 127 -14.01 7.83 -6.48
N ILE A 128 -13.57 8.27 -7.66
CA ILE A 128 -13.84 9.61 -8.20
C ILE A 128 -15.12 9.58 -9.05
N ASP A 129 -15.41 8.45 -9.70
CA ASP A 129 -16.69 8.24 -10.37
C ASP A 129 -17.84 8.25 -9.34
N GLU A 130 -18.71 9.24 -9.47
CA GLU A 130 -19.87 9.46 -8.58
C GLU A 130 -20.83 8.24 -8.58
N ASP A 131 -20.79 7.44 -9.64
CA ASP A 131 -21.68 6.29 -9.90
C ASP A 131 -21.48 5.10 -8.96
N ILE A 132 -20.38 4.96 -8.22
CA ILE A 132 -20.31 3.89 -7.20
C ILE A 132 -21.28 4.19 -6.05
N THR A 133 -21.74 5.43 -5.91
CA THR A 133 -22.83 5.76 -4.98
C THR A 133 -24.17 5.22 -5.48
N SER A 134 -24.38 5.14 -6.81
CA SER A 134 -25.62 4.63 -7.42
C SER A 134 -25.62 3.10 -7.63
N PHE A 135 -24.44 2.48 -7.75
CA PHE A 135 -24.31 1.03 -7.99
C PHE A 135 -24.75 0.15 -6.81
N SER A 136 -24.51 0.60 -5.58
CA SER A 136 -24.94 -0.15 -4.38
C SER A 136 -26.44 -0.05 -4.12
N GLN A 137 -27.11 1.04 -4.52
CA GLN A 137 -28.56 1.19 -4.38
C GLN A 137 -29.34 0.28 -5.33
N LYS A 138 -28.78 -0.05 -6.51
CA LYS A 138 -29.43 -0.91 -7.52
C LYS A 138 -29.29 -2.41 -7.28
N LEU A 139 -28.42 -2.84 -6.37
CA LEU A 139 -28.26 -4.27 -6.02
C LEU A 139 -29.15 -4.68 -4.84
N GLU A 140 -29.77 -3.71 -4.16
CA GLU A 140 -30.74 -3.92 -3.08
C GLU A 140 -32.20 -3.75 -3.53
N GLU A 141 -32.43 -3.44 -4.81
CA GLU A 141 -33.74 -3.46 -5.51
C GLU A 141 -33.87 -4.71 -6.39
#